data_AF-A0A660VQD6-F1
#
_entry.id   AF-A0A660VQD6-F1
#
_cell.length_a   1.000
_cell.length_b   1.000
_cell.length_c   1.000
_cell.angle_alpha   90.00
_cell.angle_beta   90.00
_cell.angle_gamma   90.00
#
_symmetry.space_group_name_H-M   'P 1'
#
loop_
_entity.id
_entity.type
_entity.pdbx_description
1 polymer ?
#
loop_
_entity_poly.entity_id
_entity_poly.type
_entity_poly.pdbx_seq_one_letter_code
_entity_poly.pdbx_strand_id
1 'polypeptide(L)'
;MLRINVRYVYLIVFIAVTIPMIFQPNLPTVTSPSVEMLYKEIESLPRGSRVILSLDYDPSTEPELQPMAEAILRHCFRRGIRVFGMTMNLQGQNLGTKVFSKVAKAFHIPDDGTMYVYAGFRVGPVLLQMGEDIIETFQTDFVQRDLRSLPMMQGVKNLRDFELCISLS
;
A
#
# COMPACT_ATOMS: atom_id res chain seq x y z
N MET A 1 -18.93 48.21 5.49
CA MET A 1 -17.69 47.45 5.25
C MET A 1 -16.99 47.23 6.60
N LEU A 2 -17.04 46.02 7.15
CA LEU A 2 -16.30 45.71 8.39
C LEU A 2 -14.79 45.86 8.13
N ARG A 3 -14.17 46.88 8.72
CA ARG A 3 -12.71 47.06 8.77
C ARG A 3 -12.13 46.12 9.84
N ILE A 4 -12.22 44.81 9.62
CA ILE A 4 -11.49 43.86 10.45
C ILE A 4 -10.00 44.02 10.14
N ASN A 5 -9.22 44.35 11.16
CA ASN A 5 -7.77 44.44 11.03
C ASN A 5 -7.21 43.02 10.85
N VAL A 6 -6.56 42.80 9.69
CA VAL A 6 -5.96 41.52 9.29
C VAL A 6 -5.03 40.93 10.36
N ARG A 7 -4.42 41.73 11.24
CA ARG A 7 -3.59 41.25 12.36
C ARG A 7 -4.36 40.36 13.34
N TYR A 8 -5.60 40.70 13.66
CA TYR A 8 -6.43 39.88 14.54
C TYR A 8 -6.91 38.62 13.84
N VAL A 9 -7.14 38.66 12.52
CA VAL A 9 -7.43 37.47 11.72
C VAL A 9 -6.25 36.50 11.78
N TYR A 10 -5.02 36.98 11.56
CA TYR A 10 -3.82 36.14 11.67
C TYR A 10 -3.62 35.59 13.08
N LEU A 11 -3.89 36.37 14.13
CA LEU A 11 -3.79 35.89 15.51
C LEU A 11 -4.80 34.78 15.80
N ILE A 12 -6.06 34.94 15.37
CA ILE A 12 -7.11 33.94 15.55
C ILE A 12 -6.76 32.66 14.77
N VAL A 13 -6.31 32.79 13.52
CA VAL A 13 -5.87 31.64 12.72
C VAL A 13 -4.67 30.95 13.37
N PHE A 14 -3.69 31.70 13.87
CA PHE A 14 -2.52 31.16 14.57
C PHE A 14 -2.93 30.36 15.79
N ILE A 15 -3.82 30.90 16.63
CA ILE A 15 -4.34 30.20 17.81
C ILE A 15 -5.15 28.96 17.39
N ALA A 16 -6.01 29.09 16.37
CA ALA A 16 -6.85 28.01 15.86
C ALA A 16 -6.06 26.83 15.28
N VAL A 17 -4.86 27.06 14.73
CA VAL A 17 -3.96 25.99 14.24
C VAL A 17 -3.07 25.45 15.37
N THR A 18 -2.59 26.30 16.27
CA THR A 18 -1.69 25.91 17.36
C THR A 18 -2.38 25.01 18.39
N ILE A 19 -3.64 25.30 18.73
CA ILE A 19 -4.40 24.52 19.72
C ILE A 19 -4.53 23.04 19.31
N PRO A 20 -5.11 22.67 18.15
CA PRO A 20 -5.24 21.26 17.77
C PRO A 20 -3.89 20.56 17.59
N MET A 21 -2.84 21.30 17.22
CA MET A 21 -1.48 20.76 17.09
C MET A 21 -0.86 20.38 18.45
N ILE A 22 -1.13 21.14 19.52
CA ILE A 22 -0.66 20.85 20.88
C ILE A 22 -1.52 19.77 21.55
N PHE A 23 -2.85 19.87 21.42
CA PHE A 23 -3.78 19.01 22.16
C PHE A 23 -4.07 17.66 21.48
N GLN A 24 -3.76 17.50 20.18
CA GLN A 24 -3.95 16.27 19.39
C GLN A 24 -5.19 15.47 19.81
N PRO A 25 -6.40 16.06 19.74
CA PRO A 25 -7.60 15.39 20.20
C PRO A 25 -7.78 14.07 19.43
N ASN A 26 -7.82 12.95 20.16
CA ASN A 26 -8.14 11.64 19.60
C ASN A 26 -9.62 11.62 19.20
N LEU A 27 -9.91 12.06 17.98
CA LEU A 27 -11.25 11.95 17.41
C LEU A 27 -11.54 10.46 17.17
N PRO A 28 -12.70 9.94 17.63
CA PRO A 28 -13.06 8.56 17.37
C PRO A 28 -13.20 8.36 15.86
N THR A 29 -12.41 7.44 15.32
CA THR A 29 -12.49 7.05 13.91
C THR A 29 -13.66 6.09 13.75
N VAL A 30 -14.67 6.48 12.98
CA VAL A 30 -15.76 5.57 12.61
C VAL A 30 -15.26 4.73 11.44
N THR A 31 -15.27 3.41 11.59
CA THR A 31 -14.91 2.49 10.52
C THR A 31 -16.00 2.49 9.46
N SER A 32 -15.64 2.73 8.19
CA SER A 32 -16.57 2.60 7.09
C SER A 32 -16.87 1.12 6.79
N PRO A 33 -18.05 0.79 6.23
CA PRO A 33 -18.37 -0.60 5.86
C PRO A 33 -17.33 -1.23 4.92
N SER A 34 -16.75 -0.45 4.01
CA SER A 34 -15.71 -0.92 3.08
C SER A 34 -14.42 -1.32 3.80
N VAL A 35 -14.02 -0.58 4.83
CA VAL A 35 -12.83 -0.91 5.65
C VAL A 35 -13.08 -2.15 6.48
N GLU A 36 -14.27 -2.28 7.06
CA GLU A 36 -14.64 -3.47 7.83
C GLU A 36 -14.69 -4.74 6.96
N MET A 37 -15.22 -4.61 5.74
CA MET A 37 -15.22 -5.69 4.75
C MET A 37 -13.79 -6.11 4.40
N LEU A 38 -12.92 -5.16 4.02
CA LEU A 38 -11.52 -5.46 3.69
C LEU A 38 -10.81 -6.13 4.87
N TYR A 39 -11.01 -5.63 6.09
CA TYR A 39 -10.43 -6.22 7.29
C TYR A 39 -10.86 -7.67 7.48
N LYS A 40 -12.17 -7.96 7.34
CA LYS A 40 -12.72 -9.32 7.45
C LYS A 40 -12.23 -10.24 6.34
N GLU A 41 -12.09 -9.74 5.11
CA GLU A 41 -11.53 -10.52 4.00
C GLU A 41 -10.09 -10.92 4.27
N ILE A 42 -9.23 -9.99 4.70
CA ILE A 42 -7.84 -10.33 5.09
C ILE A 42 -7.84 -11.31 6.27
N GLU A 43 -8.75 -11.14 7.23
CA GLU A 43 -8.88 -12.04 8.38
C GLU A 43 -9.46 -13.43 8.03
N SER A 44 -10.11 -13.60 6.88
CA SER A 44 -10.65 -14.90 6.44
C SER A 44 -9.57 -15.75 5.75
N LEU A 45 -8.53 -15.12 5.19
CA LEU A 45 -7.50 -15.81 4.43
C LEU A 45 -6.60 -16.70 5.31
N PRO A 46 -6.31 -17.94 4.87
CA PRO A 46 -5.36 -18.81 5.56
C PRO A 46 -3.93 -18.29 5.45
N ARG A 47 -3.08 -18.72 6.38
CA ARG A 47 -1.65 -18.39 6.35
C ARG A 47 -1.03 -18.94 5.06
N GLY A 48 -0.22 -18.12 4.39
CA GLY A 48 0.43 -18.47 3.13
C GLY A 48 -0.34 -18.08 1.87
N SER A 49 -1.59 -17.60 1.99
CA SER A 49 -2.33 -16.97 0.89
C SER A 49 -1.56 -15.81 0.28
N ARG A 50 -1.90 -15.47 -0.96
CA ARG A 50 -1.22 -14.49 -1.82
C ARG A 50 -2.16 -13.34 -2.14
N VAL A 51 -1.72 -12.13 -1.85
CA VAL A 51 -2.52 -10.92 -2.08
C VAL A 51 -1.75 -9.96 -2.97
N ILE A 52 -2.46 -9.31 -3.90
CA ILE A 52 -1.93 -8.22 -4.71
C ILE A 52 -2.21 -6.90 -3.99
N LEU A 53 -1.17 -6.07 -3.85
CA LEU A 53 -1.28 -4.71 -3.36
C LEU A 53 -0.77 -3.73 -4.43
N SER A 54 -1.70 -3.02 -5.07
CA SER A 54 -1.40 -1.99 -6.05
C SER A 54 -1.29 -0.63 -5.39
N LEU A 55 -0.17 0.06 -5.65
CA LEU A 55 0.17 1.36 -5.07
C LEU A 55 0.14 2.42 -6.18
N ASP A 56 -1.06 2.76 -6.65
CA ASP A 56 -1.33 3.59 -7.83
C ASP A 56 -1.46 5.08 -7.49
N TYR A 57 -0.78 5.54 -6.45
CA TYR A 57 -0.82 6.92 -5.97
C TYR A 57 0.51 7.66 -6.15
N ASP A 58 0.46 8.98 -6.00
CA ASP A 58 1.61 9.87 -6.21
C ASP A 58 1.93 10.67 -4.93
N PRO A 59 3.03 11.44 -4.89
CA PRO A 59 3.44 12.19 -3.71
C PRO A 59 2.40 13.19 -3.19
N SER A 60 1.45 13.64 -4.02
CA SER A 60 0.40 14.58 -3.58
C SER A 60 -0.65 13.90 -2.69
N THR A 61 -0.89 12.60 -2.91
CA THR A 61 -1.81 11.77 -2.11
C THR A 61 -1.09 10.83 -1.14
N GLU A 62 0.25 10.77 -1.16
CA GLU A 62 1.09 10.02 -0.20
C GLU A 62 0.68 10.23 1.27
N PRO A 63 0.41 11.46 1.77
CA PRO A 63 0.09 11.67 3.19
C PRO A 63 -1.15 10.90 3.66
N GLU A 64 -2.07 10.60 2.75
CA GLU A 64 -3.31 9.86 3.02
C GLU A 64 -3.13 8.37 2.74
N LEU A 65 -2.58 8.00 1.58
CA LEU A 65 -2.57 6.62 1.09
C LEU A 65 -1.40 5.79 1.60
N GLN A 66 -0.25 6.41 1.89
CA GLN A 66 0.93 5.72 2.41
C GLN A 66 0.68 5.07 3.79
N PRO A 67 0.05 5.76 4.77
CA PRO A 67 -0.34 5.11 6.03
C PRO A 67 -1.30 3.94 5.84
N MET A 68 -2.22 4.02 4.86
CA MET A 68 -3.14 2.92 4.55
C MET A 68 -2.41 1.71 3.97
N ALA A 69 -1.50 1.93 3.01
CA ALA A 69 -0.66 0.89 2.43
C ALA A 69 0.18 0.19 3.51
N GLU A 70 0.78 0.98 4.43
CA GLU A 70 1.50 0.43 5.58
C GLU A 70 0.59 -0.40 6.49
N ALA A 71 -0.62 0.07 6.80
CA ALA A 71 -1.56 -0.65 7.66
C ALA A 71 -1.98 -2.00 7.05
N ILE A 72 -2.32 -2.01 5.76
CA ILE A 72 -2.68 -3.22 5.01
C ILE A 72 -1.51 -4.21 4.98
N LEU A 73 -0.31 -3.74 4.62
CA LEU A 73 0.87 -4.60 4.55
C LEU A 73 1.24 -5.20 5.90
N ARG A 74 1.14 -4.40 6.98
CA ARG A 74 1.33 -4.87 8.36
C ARG A 74 0.31 -5.94 8.74
N HIS A 75 -0.95 -5.76 8.34
CA HIS A 75 -2.03 -6.73 8.60
C HIS A 75 -1.73 -8.06 7.89
N CYS A 76 -1.39 -8.02 6.60
CA CYS A 76 -1.00 -9.19 5.83
C CYS A 76 0.19 -9.93 6.48
N PHE A 77 1.26 -9.21 6.83
CA PHE A 77 2.45 -9.82 7.45
C PHE A 77 2.18 -10.42 8.83
N ARG A 78 1.36 -9.78 9.67
CA ARG A 78 0.91 -10.36 10.96
C ARG A 78 0.18 -11.69 10.77
N ARG A 79 -0.58 -11.82 9.68
CA ARG A 79 -1.33 -13.02 9.31
C ARG A 79 -0.49 -14.07 8.57
N GLY A 80 0.76 -13.74 8.23
CA GLY A 80 1.63 -14.59 7.41
C GLY A 80 1.12 -14.76 5.99
N ILE A 81 0.45 -13.73 5.46
CA ILE A 81 0.00 -13.62 4.07
C ILE A 81 1.15 -13.08 3.23
N ARG A 82 1.35 -13.65 2.04
CA ARG A 82 2.37 -13.24 1.08
C ARG A 82 1.84 -12.12 0.20
N VAL A 83 2.63 -11.08 -0.04
CA VAL A 83 2.14 -9.88 -0.74
C VAL A 83 2.95 -9.59 -2.00
N PHE A 84 2.27 -9.56 -3.14
CA PHE A 84 2.81 -9.11 -4.42
C PHE A 84 2.44 -7.64 -4.61
N GLY A 85 3.43 -6.77 -4.58
CA GLY A 85 3.25 -5.33 -4.76
C GLY A 85 3.53 -4.89 -6.19
N MET A 86 2.69 -4.02 -6.72
CA MET A 86 2.89 -3.40 -8.05
C MET A 86 2.43 -1.94 -8.05
N THR A 87 2.69 -1.26 -9.16
CA THR A 87 2.05 0.02 -9.46
C THR A 87 1.89 0.20 -10.96
N MET A 88 0.79 0.82 -11.36
CA MET A 88 0.54 1.32 -12.71
C MET A 88 0.82 2.82 -12.81
N ASN A 89 1.34 3.44 -11.74
CA ASN A 89 1.74 4.83 -11.67
C ASN A 89 3.26 4.94 -11.50
N LEU A 90 3.95 5.61 -12.43
CA LEU A 90 5.41 5.77 -12.38
C LEU A 90 5.86 6.50 -11.11
N GLN A 91 5.06 7.45 -10.62
CA GLN A 91 5.35 8.20 -9.40
C GLN A 91 5.21 7.32 -8.14
N GLY A 92 4.36 6.28 -8.19
CA GLY A 92 4.15 5.32 -7.12
C GLY A 92 5.28 4.31 -6.94
N GLN A 93 6.20 4.19 -7.93
CA GLN A 93 7.23 3.15 -7.94
C GLN A 93 8.16 3.23 -6.71
N ASN A 94 8.66 4.42 -6.40
CA ASN A 94 9.56 4.61 -5.26
C ASN A 94 8.79 4.62 -3.93
N LEU A 95 7.52 5.03 -3.95
CA LEU A 95 6.66 5.00 -2.76
C LEU A 95 6.41 3.57 -2.31
N GLY A 96 6.20 2.64 -3.24
CA GLY A 96 6.03 1.22 -2.93
C GLY A 96 7.27 0.59 -2.33
N THR A 97 8.45 0.80 -2.91
CA THR A 97 9.70 0.31 -2.30
C THR A 97 9.89 0.83 -0.88
N LYS A 98 9.51 2.10 -0.61
CA LYS A 98 9.53 2.70 0.74
C LYS A 98 8.55 2.02 1.70
N VAL A 99 7.31 1.72 1.29
CA VAL A 99 6.34 0.98 2.13
C VAL A 99 6.87 -0.41 2.46
N PHE A 100 7.22 -1.19 1.43
CA PHE A 100 7.62 -2.59 1.59
C PHE A 100 8.87 -2.72 2.44
N SER A 101 9.92 -1.94 2.16
CA SER A 101 11.16 -1.98 2.95
C SER A 101 10.96 -1.57 4.40
N LYS A 102 10.20 -0.49 4.66
CA LYS A 102 9.92 -0.01 6.02
C LYS A 102 9.16 -1.04 6.84
N VAL A 103 8.09 -1.61 6.27
CA VAL A 103 7.23 -2.56 6.98
C VAL A 103 7.94 -3.91 7.14
N ALA A 104 8.61 -4.43 6.11
CA ALA A 104 9.37 -5.67 6.20
C ALA A 104 10.46 -5.59 7.27
N LYS A 105 11.20 -4.47 7.33
CA LYS A 105 12.19 -4.22 8.38
C LYS A 105 11.56 -4.22 9.78
N ALA A 106 10.39 -3.60 9.97
CA ALA A 106 9.70 -3.59 11.26
C ALA A 106 9.26 -4.99 11.72
N PHE A 107 9.03 -5.92 10.77
CA PHE A 107 8.63 -7.31 11.03
C PHE A 107 9.79 -8.30 10.99
N HIS A 108 11.03 -7.84 10.76
CA HIS A 108 12.20 -8.70 10.57
C HIS A 108 12.03 -9.73 9.43
N ILE A 109 11.28 -9.35 8.40
CA ILE A 109 11.09 -10.18 7.20
C ILE A 109 12.26 -9.92 6.25
N PRO A 110 13.02 -10.97 5.85
CA PRO A 110 14.10 -10.81 4.90
C PRO A 110 13.55 -10.50 3.51
N ASP A 111 14.31 -9.73 2.74
CA ASP A 111 14.03 -9.47 1.32
C ASP A 111 14.56 -10.64 0.46
N ASP A 112 13.94 -11.81 0.61
CA ASP A 112 14.31 -13.05 -0.10
C ASP A 112 13.24 -13.52 -1.10
N GLY A 113 12.14 -12.79 -1.21
CA GLY A 113 10.99 -13.17 -2.04
C GLY A 113 10.09 -14.24 -1.43
N THR A 114 10.24 -14.58 -0.14
CA THR A 114 9.40 -15.59 0.53
C THR A 114 8.05 -15.02 0.97
N MET A 115 8.07 -13.83 1.55
CA MET A 115 6.88 -13.18 2.14
C MET A 115 6.35 -12.02 1.31
N TYR A 116 7.19 -11.37 0.52
CA TYR A 116 6.75 -10.32 -0.37
C TYR A 116 7.65 -10.21 -1.59
N VAL A 117 7.08 -9.69 -2.66
CA VAL A 117 7.79 -9.29 -3.89
C VAL A 117 7.20 -7.97 -4.32
N TYR A 118 8.04 -6.95 -4.50
CA TYR A 118 7.63 -5.69 -5.10
C TYR A 118 8.11 -5.65 -6.54
N ALA A 119 7.18 -5.81 -7.48
CA ALA A 119 7.50 -5.86 -8.91
C ALA A 119 7.70 -4.47 -9.54
N GLY A 120 7.24 -3.41 -8.86
CA GLY A 120 7.40 -2.03 -9.31
C GLY A 120 6.40 -1.63 -10.40
N PHE A 121 6.83 -0.70 -11.25
CA PHE A 121 5.97 -0.05 -12.25
C PHE A 121 5.83 -0.86 -13.53
N ARG A 122 4.59 -1.03 -14.00
CA ARG A 122 4.29 -1.49 -15.36
C ARG A 122 3.19 -0.64 -16.00
N VAL A 123 3.32 -0.43 -17.30
CA VAL A 123 2.36 0.33 -18.12
C VAL A 123 1.82 -0.55 -19.24
N GLY A 124 0.57 -0.32 -19.63
CA GLY A 124 -0.12 -1.07 -20.69
C GLY A 124 -1.37 -1.78 -20.17
N PRO A 125 -1.88 -2.81 -20.88
CA PRO A 125 -3.03 -3.60 -20.45
C PRO A 125 -2.65 -4.60 -19.35
N VAL A 126 -2.00 -4.11 -18.27
CA VAL A 126 -1.37 -4.92 -17.22
C VAL A 126 -2.34 -5.93 -16.64
N LEU A 127 -3.60 -5.55 -16.39
CA LEU A 127 -4.61 -6.47 -15.86
C LEU A 127 -4.91 -7.65 -16.79
N LEU A 128 -4.96 -7.43 -18.10
CA LEU A 128 -5.14 -8.50 -19.09
C LEU A 128 -3.91 -9.40 -19.15
N GLN A 129 -2.72 -8.80 -19.18
CA GLN A 129 -1.46 -9.53 -19.23
C GLN A 129 -1.26 -10.39 -17.97
N MET A 130 -1.56 -9.86 -16.78
CA MET A 130 -1.56 -10.62 -15.52
C MET A 130 -2.63 -11.72 -15.50
N GLY A 131 -3.74 -11.53 -16.22
CA GLY A 131 -4.76 -12.56 -16.40
C GLY A 131 -4.27 -13.77 -17.20
N GLU A 132 -3.29 -13.57 -18.10
CA GLU A 132 -2.66 -14.62 -18.88
C GLU A 132 -1.44 -15.22 -18.16
N ASP A 133 -0.46 -14.37 -17.85
CA ASP A 133 0.80 -14.74 -17.22
C ASP A 133 1.47 -13.54 -16.49
N ILE A 134 1.50 -13.59 -15.16
CA ILE A 134 2.13 -12.56 -14.31
C ILE A 134 3.64 -12.55 -14.45
N ILE A 135 4.24 -13.72 -14.64
CA ILE A 135 5.69 -13.86 -14.77
C ILE A 135 6.15 -13.20 -16.06
N GLU A 136 5.44 -13.41 -17.18
CA GLU A 136 5.75 -12.74 -18.45
C GLU A 136 5.47 -11.23 -18.40
N THR A 137 4.47 -10.80 -17.63
CA THR A 137 4.11 -9.38 -17.49
C THR A 137 5.23 -8.58 -16.81
N PHE A 138 5.80 -9.11 -15.73
CA PHE A 138 6.79 -8.40 -14.93
C PHE A 138 8.23 -8.85 -15.18
N GLN A 139 8.49 -10.13 -15.43
CA GLN A 139 9.79 -10.78 -15.64
C GLN A 139 10.76 -10.66 -14.45
N THR A 140 11.07 -9.43 -14.04
CA THR A 140 11.91 -9.11 -12.90
C THR A 140 11.19 -8.22 -11.88
N ASP A 141 11.62 -8.32 -10.63
CA ASP A 141 11.12 -7.46 -9.58
C ASP A 141 11.81 -6.09 -9.61
N PHE A 142 11.44 -5.19 -8.70
CA PHE A 142 12.01 -3.86 -8.65
C PHE A 142 13.55 -3.85 -8.48
N VAL A 143 14.11 -4.86 -7.80
CA VAL A 143 15.55 -5.01 -7.57
C VAL A 143 16.24 -5.91 -8.61
N GLN A 144 15.58 -6.18 -9.74
CA GLN A 144 16.10 -6.95 -10.88
C GLN A 144 16.34 -8.45 -10.61
N ARG A 145 15.67 -9.03 -9.61
CA ARG A 145 15.62 -10.49 -9.45
C ARG A 145 14.58 -11.08 -10.40
N ASP A 146 14.90 -12.20 -11.03
CA ASP A 146 13.95 -12.96 -11.84
C ASP A 146 12.76 -13.42 -10.98
N LEU A 147 11.54 -13.04 -11.36
CA LEU A 147 10.31 -13.43 -10.66
C LEU A 147 10.17 -14.96 -10.56
N ARG A 148 10.60 -15.71 -11.59
CA ARG A 148 10.53 -17.18 -11.59
C ARG A 148 11.36 -17.81 -10.48
N SER A 149 12.41 -17.14 -10.04
CA SER A 149 13.31 -17.64 -9.00
C SER A 149 12.78 -17.43 -7.58
N LEU A 150 11.80 -16.54 -7.39
CA LEU A 150 11.37 -16.09 -6.06
C LEU A 150 10.42 -17.12 -5.40
N PRO A 151 10.62 -17.50 -4.13
CA PRO A 151 9.84 -18.55 -3.48
C PRO A 151 8.32 -18.32 -3.47
N MET A 152 7.86 -17.07 -3.29
CA MET A 152 6.42 -16.79 -3.27
C MET A 152 5.75 -16.90 -4.64
N MET A 153 6.53 -16.77 -5.71
CA MET A 153 6.07 -16.82 -7.10
C MET A 153 6.03 -18.26 -7.64
N GLN A 154 6.52 -19.24 -6.89
CA GLN A 154 6.47 -20.65 -7.28
C GLN A 154 5.03 -21.12 -7.43
N GLY A 155 4.68 -21.62 -8.62
CA GLY A 155 3.32 -22.04 -8.96
C GLY A 155 2.33 -20.88 -9.14
N VAL A 156 2.79 -19.63 -9.21
CA VAL A 156 1.97 -18.51 -9.70
C VAL A 156 2.04 -18.49 -11.23
N LYS A 157 0.89 -18.52 -11.88
CA LYS A 157 0.74 -18.26 -13.32
C LYS A 157 0.02 -16.94 -13.56
N ASN A 158 -1.17 -16.76 -12.99
CA ASN A 158 -2.00 -15.59 -13.30
C ASN A 158 -2.78 -15.09 -12.08
N LEU A 159 -3.65 -14.10 -12.30
CA LEU A 159 -4.47 -13.50 -11.24
C LEU A 159 -5.32 -14.50 -10.43
N ARG A 160 -5.64 -15.68 -10.96
CA ARG A 160 -6.42 -16.70 -10.23
C ARG A 160 -5.64 -17.34 -9.08
N ASP A 161 -4.31 -17.21 -9.08
CA ASP A 161 -3.44 -17.75 -8.03
C ASP A 161 -3.28 -16.77 -6.85
N PHE A 162 -4.07 -15.69 -6.83
CA PHE A 162 -4.15 -14.70 -5.76
C PHE A 162 -5.58 -14.62 -5.23
N GLU A 163 -5.72 -14.59 -3.91
CA GLU A 163 -7.02 -14.61 -3.25
C GLU A 163 -7.66 -13.23 -3.14
N LEU A 164 -6.86 -12.17 -3.15
CA LEU A 164 -7.34 -10.80 -3.01
C LEU A 164 -6.46 -9.82 -3.80
N CYS A 165 -7.09 -8.81 -4.38
CA CYS A 165 -6.42 -7.67 -5.00
C CYS A 165 -6.92 -6.38 -4.35
N ILE A 166 -5.99 -5.57 -3.88
CA ILE A 166 -6.26 -4.28 -3.22
C ILE A 166 -5.55 -3.20 -4.03
N SER A 167 -6.29 -2.18 -4.46
CA SER A 167 -5.73 -1.01 -5.15
C SER A 167 -5.94 0.24 -4.31
N LEU A 168 -4.87 1.02 -4.16
CA LEU A 168 -4.85 2.33 -3.55
C LEU A 168 -4.50 3.35 -4.65
N SER A 169 -5.38 4.31 -4.89
CA SER A 169 -5.28 5.31 -5.97
C SER A 169 -5.83 6.65 -5.53
#